data_AF-A0A7X8U8R0-F1
#
_entry.id   AF-A0A7X8U8R0-F1
#
_cell.length_a   1.000
_cell.length_b   1.000
_cell.length_c   1.000
_cell.angle_alpha   90.00
_cell.angle_beta   90.00
_cell.angle_gamma   90.00
#
_symmetry.space_group_name_H-M   'P 1'
#
loop_
_entity.id
_entity.type
_entity.pdbx_description
1 polymer ?
#
loop_
_entity_poly.entity_id
_entity_poly.type
_entity_poly.pdbx_seq_one_letter_code
_entity_poly.pdbx_strand_id
1 'polypeptide(L)'
;MAFIDAVKEAITQKPANLKRPHFYKADSDAIRQLEQLKEINKIAPDAIKPQIEQDIKMLSYGIAGEESIAFELNNSSLPVIVLHDLHIVYEDLSAQIDYLIITNKFTLVIECKNLIGNIEVNSNGDFIRTLQYNGKYKKEGIYSPITQNMRHLEMIRKVRLARKNNFLTQTLFEKYFDENYKSVVVLANPKTVVNMKYAKKDVKEKIIRCDQLIEYIKRQLNESKTPISSEKEMYELADFFLNLHSENTMDYTKKYKIEETGQNTCAATDAKIEDTPLYKQLKQYRYDTSKAEGVKAYYIFSNAQLEKLVTVKPKTLDELKTISGFGDVKSQKYGPAILEIIRKET
;
A
#
# COMPACT_ATOMS: atom_id res chain seq x y z
N MET A 1 18.46 -10.98 -7.90
CA MET A 1 19.34 -12.01 -7.30
C MET A 1 20.67 -11.37 -6.88
N ALA A 2 21.67 -11.21 -7.75
CA ALA A 2 23.01 -10.74 -7.36
C ALA A 2 23.09 -9.36 -6.63
N PHE A 3 22.22 -8.40 -6.98
CA PHE A 3 22.22 -7.07 -6.32
C PHE A 3 21.64 -7.12 -4.90
N ILE A 4 20.61 -7.93 -4.68
CA ILE A 4 19.95 -8.07 -3.38
C ILE A 4 20.83 -8.87 -2.42
N ASP A 5 21.57 -9.86 -2.94
CA ASP A 5 22.51 -10.63 -2.13
C ASP A 5 23.73 -9.77 -1.70
N ALA A 6 24.19 -8.85 -2.56
CA ALA A 6 25.20 -7.85 -2.20
C ALA A 6 24.70 -6.81 -1.17
N VAL A 7 23.39 -6.50 -1.19
CA VAL A 7 22.75 -5.64 -0.17
C VAL A 7 22.60 -6.40 1.16
N LYS A 8 22.27 -7.69 1.13
CA LYS A 8 22.15 -8.55 2.34
C LYS A 8 23.45 -8.71 3.11
N GLU A 9 24.60 -8.80 2.45
CA GLU A 9 25.91 -8.90 3.12
C GLU A 9 26.31 -7.65 3.92
N ALA A 10 25.61 -6.51 3.74
CA ALA A 10 25.91 -5.25 4.43
C ALA A 10 24.96 -4.92 5.60
N ILE A 11 24.06 -5.83 6.00
CA ILE A 11 22.98 -5.54 6.96
C ILE A 11 23.32 -6.17 8.31
N THR A 12 23.60 -5.33 9.31
CA THR A 12 23.29 -5.49 10.76
C THR A 12 24.19 -4.63 11.64
N GLN A 13 25.35 -4.19 11.17
CA GLN A 13 26.23 -3.32 11.96
C GLN A 13 25.89 -1.85 11.70
N LYS A 14 25.55 -1.09 12.74
CA LYS A 14 25.36 0.36 12.67
C LYS A 14 26.73 0.99 12.33
N PRO A 15 26.98 1.47 11.09
CA PRO A 15 28.25 2.09 10.75
C PRO A 15 28.48 3.33 11.61
N ALA A 16 29.72 3.54 12.05
CA ALA A 16 30.13 4.82 12.61
C ALA A 16 30.36 5.82 11.46
N ASN A 17 29.75 7.00 11.51
CA ASN A 17 29.88 8.07 10.52
C ASN A 17 29.27 7.68 9.15
N LEU A 18 27.95 7.82 9.06
CA LEU A 18 27.15 7.49 7.89
C LEU A 18 27.50 8.44 6.72
N LYS A 19 28.12 7.91 5.66
CA LYS A 19 28.53 8.66 4.46
C LYS A 19 27.81 8.29 3.18
N ARG A 20 27.07 7.19 3.22
CA ARG A 20 26.32 6.61 2.09
C ARG A 20 25.00 6.05 2.62
N PRO A 21 24.03 5.75 1.74
CA PRO A 21 22.78 5.19 2.20
C PRO A 21 23.00 3.85 2.89
N HIS A 22 22.35 3.68 4.02
CA HIS A 22 22.34 2.42 4.75
C HIS A 22 20.93 1.84 4.69
N PHE A 23 20.77 0.76 3.91
CA PHE A 23 19.53 -0.02 3.86
C PHE A 23 19.44 -0.85 5.13
N TYR A 24 18.76 -0.31 6.13
CA TYR A 24 18.61 -0.95 7.44
C TYR A 24 17.52 -2.03 7.42
N LYS A 25 16.58 -1.92 6.47
CA LYS A 25 15.67 -2.99 6.03
C LYS A 25 15.69 -3.03 4.49
N ALA A 26 16.00 -4.17 3.90
CA ALA A 26 16.13 -4.35 2.44
C ALA A 26 15.39 -5.57 1.89
N ASP A 27 14.85 -6.40 2.77
CA ASP A 27 14.01 -7.52 2.41
C ASP A 27 12.64 -7.01 1.92
N SER A 28 12.11 -7.69 0.91
CA SER A 28 10.81 -7.38 0.32
C SER A 28 9.96 -8.65 0.26
N ASP A 29 8.77 -8.58 0.85
CA ASP A 29 7.78 -9.65 0.80
C ASP A 29 7.29 -9.88 -0.64
N ALA A 30 7.30 -8.82 -1.47
CA ALA A 30 6.90 -8.90 -2.87
C ALA A 30 7.77 -9.90 -3.67
N ILE A 31 9.07 -9.99 -3.39
CA ILE A 31 9.97 -10.92 -4.07
C ILE A 31 9.63 -12.36 -3.70
N ARG A 32 9.41 -12.63 -2.41
CA ARG A 32 8.98 -13.95 -1.92
C ARG A 32 7.64 -14.36 -2.54
N GLN A 33 6.70 -13.42 -2.58
CA GLN A 33 5.38 -13.61 -3.19
C GLN A 33 5.48 -13.89 -4.71
N LEU A 34 6.41 -13.24 -5.41
CA LEU A 34 6.65 -13.47 -6.84
C LEU A 34 7.19 -14.89 -7.08
N GLU A 35 8.11 -15.36 -6.24
CA GLU A 35 8.62 -16.73 -6.31
C GLU A 35 7.50 -17.74 -6.05
N GLN A 36 6.68 -17.53 -5.02
CA GLN A 36 5.51 -18.37 -4.74
C GLN A 36 4.55 -18.43 -5.93
N LEU A 37 4.20 -17.28 -6.53
CA LEU A 37 3.32 -17.24 -7.70
C LEU A 37 3.90 -18.00 -8.89
N LYS A 38 5.21 -17.92 -9.12
CA LYS A 38 5.89 -18.67 -10.19
C LYS A 38 5.80 -20.18 -9.97
N GLU A 39 5.95 -20.64 -8.73
CA GLU A 39 5.79 -22.07 -8.40
C GLU A 39 4.34 -22.52 -8.55
N ILE A 40 3.37 -21.75 -8.04
CA ILE A 40 1.94 -21.98 -8.23
C ILE A 40 1.61 -22.09 -9.73
N ASN A 41 2.14 -21.21 -10.57
CA ASN A 41 1.88 -21.22 -12.01
C ASN A 41 2.32 -22.51 -12.72
N LYS A 42 3.35 -23.20 -12.20
CA LYS A 42 3.83 -24.46 -12.78
C LYS A 42 2.85 -25.61 -12.57
N ILE A 43 2.15 -25.62 -11.43
CA ILE A 43 1.24 -26.70 -11.02
C ILE A 43 -0.25 -26.37 -11.22
N ALA A 44 -0.57 -25.10 -11.48
CA ALA A 44 -1.93 -24.62 -11.65
C ALA A 44 -2.64 -25.22 -12.89
N PRO A 45 -3.97 -25.46 -12.83
CA PRO A 45 -4.76 -25.79 -14.01
C PRO A 45 -4.75 -24.67 -15.07
N ASP A 46 -4.85 -25.05 -16.35
CA ASP A 46 -4.81 -24.09 -17.48
C ASP A 46 -5.90 -23.00 -17.41
N ALA A 47 -7.02 -23.28 -16.76
CA ALA A 47 -8.11 -22.32 -16.59
C ALA A 47 -7.72 -21.10 -15.73
N ILE A 48 -6.79 -21.25 -14.77
CA ILE A 48 -6.38 -20.17 -13.86
C ILE A 48 -5.00 -19.58 -14.18
N LYS A 49 -4.18 -20.26 -14.99
CA LYS A 49 -2.85 -19.78 -15.41
C LYS A 49 -2.85 -18.36 -15.97
N PRO A 50 -3.77 -17.94 -16.87
CA PRO A 50 -3.75 -16.56 -17.38
C PRO A 50 -3.90 -15.50 -16.29
N GLN A 51 -4.66 -15.81 -15.22
CA GLN A 51 -4.82 -14.90 -14.09
C GLN A 51 -3.55 -14.85 -13.23
N ILE A 52 -2.92 -15.99 -12.98
CA ILE A 52 -1.65 -16.09 -12.25
C ILE A 52 -0.53 -15.37 -13.01
N GLU A 53 -0.44 -15.56 -14.33
CA GLU A 53 0.54 -14.87 -15.19
C GLU A 53 0.35 -13.35 -15.17
N GLN A 54 -0.90 -12.89 -15.19
CA GLN A 54 -1.22 -11.47 -15.07
C GLN A 54 -0.80 -10.92 -13.69
N ASP A 55 -1.05 -11.65 -12.61
CA ASP A 55 -0.62 -11.27 -11.26
C ASP A 55 0.91 -11.24 -11.14
N ILE A 56 1.62 -12.26 -11.64
CA ILE A 56 3.09 -12.31 -11.73
C ILE A 56 3.60 -11.07 -12.45
N LYS A 57 3.00 -10.72 -13.58
CA LYS A 57 3.41 -9.57 -14.39
C LYS A 57 3.21 -8.26 -13.64
N MET A 58 2.06 -8.07 -12.98
CA MET A 58 1.76 -6.87 -12.20
C MET A 58 2.71 -6.73 -11.00
N LEU A 59 2.97 -7.81 -10.27
CA LEU A 59 3.90 -7.83 -9.14
C LEU A 59 5.34 -7.58 -9.58
N SER A 60 5.78 -8.21 -10.67
CA SER A 60 7.11 -7.99 -11.27
C SER A 60 7.32 -6.53 -11.66
N TYR A 61 6.29 -5.87 -12.18
CA TYR A 61 6.37 -4.44 -12.47
C TYR A 61 6.46 -3.59 -11.20
N GLY A 62 5.77 -3.94 -10.12
CA GLY A 62 5.94 -3.28 -8.83
C GLY A 62 7.39 -3.35 -8.35
N ILE A 63 7.92 -4.57 -8.27
CA ILE A 63 9.29 -4.88 -7.83
C ILE A 63 10.32 -4.13 -8.67
N ALA A 64 10.22 -4.18 -10.01
CA ALA A 64 11.16 -3.48 -10.88
C ALA A 64 11.16 -1.96 -10.66
N GLY A 65 10.01 -1.39 -10.30
CA GLY A 65 9.90 0.02 -9.96
C GLY A 65 10.61 0.36 -8.65
N GLU A 66 10.41 -0.47 -7.61
CA GLU A 66 11.09 -0.35 -6.33
C GLU A 66 12.61 -0.54 -6.46
N GLU A 67 13.06 -1.57 -7.19
CA GLU A 67 14.48 -1.81 -7.47
C GLU A 67 15.14 -0.61 -8.17
N SER A 68 14.41 0.11 -9.04
CA SER A 68 14.92 1.34 -9.67
C SER A 68 15.19 2.45 -8.64
N ILE A 69 14.33 2.59 -7.64
CA ILE A 69 14.54 3.54 -6.53
C ILE A 69 15.73 3.10 -5.68
N ALA A 70 15.81 1.81 -5.33
CA ALA A 70 16.93 1.28 -4.57
C ALA A 70 18.26 1.46 -5.31
N PHE A 71 18.27 1.34 -6.63
CA PHE A 71 19.44 1.61 -7.47
C PHE A 71 19.88 3.07 -7.39
N GLU A 72 18.97 4.04 -7.58
CA GLU A 72 19.28 5.47 -7.47
C GLU A 72 19.84 5.82 -6.08
N LEU A 73 19.22 5.28 -5.03
CA LEU A 73 19.68 5.48 -3.66
C LEU A 73 21.08 4.89 -3.45
N ASN A 74 21.32 3.62 -3.78
CA ASN A 74 22.63 2.98 -3.58
C ASN A 74 23.78 3.67 -4.33
N ASN A 75 23.50 4.27 -5.48
CA ASN A 75 24.49 5.03 -6.25
C ASN A 75 24.63 6.50 -5.79
N SER A 76 23.93 6.90 -4.73
CA SER A 76 24.05 8.22 -4.13
C SER A 76 25.07 8.23 -2.99
N SER A 77 25.64 9.41 -2.72
CA SER A 77 26.50 9.66 -1.54
C SER A 77 25.71 10.29 -0.39
N LEU A 78 24.43 9.96 -0.25
CA LEU A 78 23.56 10.54 0.77
C LEU A 78 23.74 9.84 2.12
N PRO A 79 23.96 10.56 3.24
CA PRO A 79 24.06 9.97 4.57
C PRO A 79 22.66 9.72 5.15
N VAL A 80 21.96 8.71 4.63
CA VAL A 80 20.57 8.41 4.98
C VAL A 80 20.37 6.96 5.39
N ILE A 81 19.40 6.70 6.25
CA ILE A 81 18.95 5.35 6.59
C ILE A 81 17.69 5.06 5.76
N VAL A 82 17.63 3.88 5.15
CA VAL A 82 16.53 3.46 4.28
C VAL A 82 15.86 2.22 4.88
N LEU A 83 14.54 2.28 5.04
CA LEU A 83 13.70 1.14 5.33
C LEU A 83 12.83 0.86 4.10
N HIS A 84 12.95 -0.35 3.54
CA HIS A 84 12.15 -0.82 2.40
C HIS A 84 11.03 -1.75 2.86
N ASP A 85 9.87 -1.62 2.24
CA ASP A 85 8.73 -2.54 2.37
C ASP A 85 8.21 -2.63 3.82
N LEU A 86 7.92 -1.46 4.39
CA LEU A 86 7.52 -1.34 5.79
C LEU A 86 6.00 -1.42 5.92
N HIS A 87 5.52 -2.57 6.38
CA HIS A 87 4.12 -2.78 6.75
C HIS A 87 3.87 -2.43 8.22
N ILE A 88 3.08 -1.39 8.49
CA ILE A 88 2.71 -0.95 9.84
C ILE A 88 1.22 -1.17 10.03
N VAL A 89 0.86 -1.74 11.19
CA VAL A 89 -0.53 -1.92 11.62
C VAL A 89 -0.74 -1.14 12.92
N TYR A 90 -1.79 -0.32 12.96
CA TYR A 90 -2.17 0.43 14.14
C TYR A 90 -3.69 0.59 14.20
N GLU A 91 -4.31 0.09 15.28
CA GLU A 91 -5.76 -0.06 15.40
C GLU A 91 -6.33 -0.84 14.21
N ASP A 92 -7.38 -0.33 13.55
CA ASP A 92 -8.00 -0.94 12.37
C ASP A 92 -7.36 -0.51 11.04
N LEU A 93 -6.21 0.17 11.09
CA LEU A 93 -5.52 0.71 9.91
C LEU A 93 -4.22 -0.05 9.67
N SER A 94 -3.94 -0.29 8.39
CA SER A 94 -2.63 -0.74 7.92
C SER A 94 -2.12 0.18 6.82
N ALA A 95 -0.80 0.30 6.73
CA ALA A 95 -0.15 0.91 5.57
C ALA A 95 1.08 0.10 5.18
N GLN A 96 1.24 -0.06 3.87
CA GLN A 96 2.46 -0.54 3.25
C GLN A 96 3.23 0.69 2.76
N ILE A 97 4.40 0.93 3.31
CA ILE A 97 5.27 2.02 2.91
C ILE A 97 6.42 1.43 2.09
N ASP A 98 6.49 1.79 0.81
CA ASP A 98 7.53 1.28 -0.09
C ASP A 98 8.91 1.69 0.41
N TYR A 99 9.16 2.99 0.62
CA TYR A 99 10.41 3.43 1.27
C TYR A 99 10.17 4.50 2.33
N LEU A 100 10.82 4.31 3.47
CA LEU A 100 10.98 5.32 4.50
C LEU A 100 12.45 5.72 4.58
N ILE A 101 12.78 6.94 4.16
CA ILE A 101 14.14 7.47 4.20
C ILE A 101 14.27 8.39 5.42
N ILE A 102 15.13 8.02 6.35
CA ILE A 102 15.46 8.83 7.52
C ILE A 102 16.74 9.60 7.19
N THR A 103 16.62 10.93 7.15
CA THR A 103 17.76 11.84 7.03
C THR A 103 18.08 12.45 8.38
N ASN A 104 19.15 13.24 8.45
CA ASN A 104 19.49 14.00 9.65
C ASN A 104 18.60 15.25 9.88
N LYS A 105 17.64 15.57 9.00
CA LYS A 105 16.73 16.72 9.17
C LYS A 105 15.25 16.39 9.08
N PHE A 106 14.88 15.34 8.37
CA PHE A 106 13.49 14.90 8.18
C PHE A 106 13.43 13.44 7.77
N THR A 107 12.25 12.86 7.90
CA THR A 107 11.88 11.55 7.38
C THR A 107 11.05 11.72 6.11
N LEU A 108 11.37 10.99 5.06
CA LEU A 108 10.68 11.03 3.77
C LEU A 108 9.98 9.69 3.51
N VAL A 109 8.66 9.75 3.32
CA VAL A 109 7.83 8.63 2.89
C VAL A 109 7.74 8.65 1.37
N ILE A 110 8.23 7.61 0.72
CA ILE A 110 8.19 7.46 -0.73
C ILE A 110 7.16 6.39 -1.08
N GLU A 111 6.25 6.77 -1.97
CA GLU A 111 5.36 5.85 -2.68
C GLU A 111 5.91 5.62 -4.09
N CYS A 112 6.27 4.39 -4.41
CA CYS A 112 6.71 3.97 -5.72
C CYS A 112 5.51 3.66 -6.61
N LYS A 113 5.48 4.24 -7.82
CA LYS A 113 4.44 3.94 -8.81
C LYS A 113 5.04 3.63 -10.18
N ASN A 114 4.95 2.37 -10.58
CA ASN A 114 5.40 1.92 -11.90
C ASN A 114 4.28 2.03 -12.96
N LEU A 115 3.75 3.23 -13.19
CA LEU A 115 2.59 3.44 -14.08
C LEU A 115 2.95 3.30 -15.56
N ILE A 116 2.12 2.62 -16.35
CA ILE A 116 2.25 2.53 -17.80
C ILE A 116 1.32 3.54 -18.48
N GLY A 117 1.75 4.14 -19.59
CA GLY A 117 0.96 5.09 -20.37
C GLY A 117 1.17 6.55 -19.98
N ASN A 118 0.39 7.43 -20.58
CA ASN A 118 0.46 8.87 -20.34
C ASN A 118 -0.41 9.21 -19.13
N ILE A 119 0.17 9.87 -18.14
CA ILE A 119 -0.52 10.31 -16.93
C ILE A 119 -0.79 11.81 -17.04
N GLU A 120 -2.01 12.21 -16.77
CA GLU A 120 -2.44 13.60 -16.67
C GLU A 120 -2.93 13.86 -15.25
N VAL A 121 -2.49 14.95 -14.64
CA VAL A 121 -3.03 15.43 -13.35
C VAL A 121 -3.75 16.74 -13.59
N ASN A 122 -5.06 16.74 -13.43
CA ASN A 122 -5.90 17.91 -13.70
C ASN A 122 -5.91 18.92 -12.52
N SER A 123 -6.65 20.02 -12.66
CA SER A 123 -6.77 21.06 -11.63
C SER A 123 -7.45 20.61 -10.34
N ASN A 124 -8.26 19.55 -10.40
CA ASN A 124 -8.92 18.95 -9.25
C ASN A 124 -8.00 17.98 -8.50
N GLY A 125 -6.85 17.63 -9.08
CA GLY A 125 -5.93 16.63 -8.54
C GLY A 125 -6.29 15.19 -8.95
N ASP A 126 -7.18 15.01 -9.94
CA ASP A 126 -7.49 13.69 -10.47
C ASP A 126 -6.33 13.21 -11.34
N PHE A 127 -5.93 11.97 -11.12
CA PHE A 127 -4.96 11.29 -11.96
C PHE A 127 -5.70 10.54 -13.06
N ILE A 128 -5.34 10.83 -14.31
CA ILE A 128 -5.98 10.24 -15.47
C ILE A 128 -4.91 9.56 -16.31
N ARG A 129 -5.10 8.27 -16.58
CA ARG A 129 -4.21 7.47 -17.41
C ARG A 129 -4.79 7.33 -18.81
N THR A 130 -3.94 7.53 -19.82
CA THR A 130 -4.26 7.25 -21.22
C THR A 130 -3.34 6.15 -21.74
N LEU A 131 -3.93 5.03 -22.14
CA LEU A 131 -3.24 3.89 -22.77
C LEU A 131 -3.52 3.92 -24.27
N GLN A 132 -2.50 3.62 -25.08
CA GLN A 132 -2.64 3.46 -26.52
C GLN A 132 -2.45 1.98 -26.88
N TYR A 133 -3.42 1.41 -27.59
CA TYR A 133 -3.34 0.03 -28.08
C TYR A 133 -3.96 -0.05 -29.48
N ASN A 134 -3.19 -0.54 -30.45
CA ASN A 134 -3.61 -0.69 -31.85
C ASN A 134 -4.28 0.58 -32.43
N GLY A 135 -3.69 1.76 -32.17
CA GLY A 135 -4.21 3.05 -32.61
C GLY A 135 -5.42 3.58 -31.84
N LYS A 136 -6.02 2.80 -30.92
CA LYS A 136 -7.11 3.24 -30.05
C LYS A 136 -6.56 3.77 -28.73
N TYR A 137 -7.18 4.82 -28.21
CA TYR A 137 -6.87 5.40 -26.91
C TYR A 137 -7.93 4.99 -25.89
N LYS A 138 -7.48 4.50 -24.73
CA LYS A 138 -8.33 4.26 -23.56
C LYS A 138 -7.93 5.23 -22.46
N LYS A 139 -8.85 6.10 -22.04
CA LYS A 139 -8.68 7.05 -20.93
C LYS A 139 -9.44 6.56 -19.71
N GLU A 140 -8.78 6.50 -18.56
CA GLU A 140 -9.38 6.03 -17.30
C GLU A 140 -8.80 6.81 -16.11
N GLY A 141 -9.62 7.03 -15.09
CA GLY A 141 -9.16 7.61 -13.83
C GLY A 141 -8.40 6.58 -13.01
N ILE A 142 -7.33 7.00 -12.33
CA ILE A 142 -6.59 6.17 -11.37
C ILE A 142 -6.69 6.78 -9.97
N TYR A 143 -6.67 5.92 -8.95
CA TYR A 143 -6.64 6.37 -7.57
C TYR A 143 -5.39 7.21 -7.31
N SER A 144 -5.55 8.36 -6.65
CA SER A 144 -4.47 9.32 -6.42
C SER A 144 -3.36 8.72 -5.55
N PRO A 145 -2.14 8.53 -6.09
CA PRO A 145 -0.99 8.09 -5.30
C PRO A 145 -0.62 9.09 -4.20
N ILE A 146 -0.92 10.38 -4.41
CA ILE A 146 -0.70 11.40 -3.38
C ILE A 146 -1.64 11.16 -2.20
N THR A 147 -2.92 10.89 -2.47
CA THR A 147 -3.88 10.60 -1.38
C THR A 147 -3.53 9.30 -0.67
N GLN A 148 -2.99 8.31 -1.37
CA GLN A 148 -2.44 7.10 -0.75
C GLN A 148 -1.29 7.45 0.22
N ASN A 149 -0.28 8.16 -0.26
CA ASN A 149 0.89 8.50 0.54
C ASN A 149 0.56 9.44 1.72
N MET A 150 -0.42 10.34 1.56
CA MET A 150 -0.96 11.13 2.67
C MET A 150 -1.56 10.27 3.78
N ARG A 151 -2.24 9.16 3.45
CA ARG A 151 -2.75 8.24 4.47
C ARG A 151 -1.62 7.56 5.24
N HIS A 152 -0.51 7.25 4.57
CA HIS A 152 0.68 6.71 5.23
C HIS A 152 1.25 7.73 6.23
N LEU A 153 1.34 9.01 5.85
CA LEU A 153 1.74 10.08 6.77
C LEU A 153 0.77 10.22 7.96
N GLU A 154 -0.54 10.20 7.74
CA GLU A 154 -1.51 10.24 8.84
C GLU A 154 -1.35 9.08 9.82
N MET A 155 -1.09 7.88 9.31
CA MET A 155 -0.81 6.71 10.15
C MET A 155 0.49 6.91 10.95
N ILE A 156 1.58 7.38 10.33
CA ILE A 156 2.82 7.71 11.04
C ILE A 156 2.54 8.76 12.12
N ARG A 157 1.75 9.80 11.82
CA ARG A 157 1.38 10.84 12.77
C ARG A 157 0.70 10.24 14.00
N LYS A 158 -0.32 9.40 13.80
CA LYS A 158 -1.06 8.73 14.89
C LYS A 158 -0.15 7.83 15.73
N VAL A 159 0.62 6.96 15.09
CA VAL A 159 1.49 5.99 15.78
C VAL A 159 2.56 6.70 16.61
N ARG A 160 3.11 7.81 16.11
CA ARG A 160 4.09 8.61 16.83
C ARG A 160 3.46 9.39 17.98
N LEU A 161 2.28 9.97 17.79
CA LEU A 161 1.54 10.70 18.83
C LEU A 161 1.15 9.80 20.00
N ALA A 162 0.66 8.59 19.73
CA ALA A 162 0.25 7.62 20.75
C ALA A 162 1.40 7.21 21.70
N ARG A 163 2.65 7.42 21.27
CA ARG A 163 3.86 7.09 22.04
C ARG A 163 4.46 8.30 22.78
N LYS A 164 3.82 9.47 22.70
CA LYS A 164 4.24 10.67 23.43
C LYS A 164 3.50 10.76 24.77
N ASN A 165 4.26 10.81 25.85
CA ASN A 165 3.73 10.68 27.21
C ASN A 165 3.02 11.94 27.74
N ASN A 166 3.39 13.13 27.25
CA ASN A 166 2.94 14.40 27.83
C ASN A 166 2.40 15.36 26.75
N PHE A 167 1.33 16.10 27.09
CA PHE A 167 0.64 17.05 26.21
C PHE A 167 1.58 18.03 25.50
N LEU A 168 2.57 18.59 26.20
CA LEU A 168 3.54 19.52 25.59
C LEU A 168 4.32 18.87 24.43
N THR A 169 4.73 17.61 24.59
CA THR A 169 5.50 16.90 23.55
C THR A 169 4.62 16.46 22.38
N GLN A 170 3.33 16.20 22.64
CA GLN A 170 2.33 15.96 21.59
C GLN A 170 2.11 17.24 20.77
N THR A 171 1.82 18.37 21.41
CA THR A 171 1.60 19.66 20.73
C THR A 171 2.81 20.11 19.92
N LEU A 172 4.03 19.96 20.47
CA LEU A 172 5.25 20.24 19.72
C LEU A 172 5.41 19.31 18.52
N PHE A 173 5.14 18.01 18.69
CA PHE A 173 5.21 17.06 17.59
C PHE A 173 4.23 17.41 16.46
N GLU A 174 2.98 17.74 16.78
CA GLU A 174 1.98 18.12 15.78
C GLU A 174 2.40 19.37 15.03
N LYS A 175 2.85 20.41 15.75
CA LYS A 175 3.25 21.69 15.16
C LYS A 175 4.36 21.53 14.11
N TYR A 176 5.32 20.64 14.36
CA TYR A 176 6.47 20.43 13.48
C TYR A 176 6.35 19.16 12.64
N PHE A 177 5.18 18.50 12.59
CA PHE A 177 5.04 17.22 11.91
C PHE A 177 5.38 17.32 10.42
N ASP A 178 4.78 18.28 9.71
CA ASP A 178 4.93 18.40 8.24
C ASP A 178 6.35 18.86 7.84
N GLU A 179 7.11 19.46 8.76
CA GLU A 179 8.52 19.80 8.56
C GLU A 179 9.44 18.58 8.74
N ASN A 180 9.09 17.69 9.69
CA ASN A 180 9.84 16.49 10.04
C ASN A 180 9.47 15.26 9.23
N TYR A 181 8.24 15.18 8.71
CA TYR A 181 7.72 14.05 7.94
C TYR A 181 7.17 14.55 6.61
N LYS A 182 7.89 14.25 5.54
CA LYS A 182 7.56 14.63 4.18
C LYS A 182 7.12 13.40 3.39
N SER A 183 6.36 13.61 2.32
CA SER A 183 5.97 12.53 1.42
C SER A 183 6.19 12.91 -0.04
N VAL A 184 6.61 11.95 -0.87
CA VAL A 184 6.71 12.13 -2.31
C VAL A 184 6.29 10.86 -3.06
N VAL A 185 5.67 11.02 -4.20
CA VAL A 185 5.35 9.94 -5.14
C VAL A 185 6.46 9.90 -6.20
N VAL A 186 7.09 8.74 -6.35
CA VAL A 186 8.13 8.51 -7.34
C VAL A 186 7.59 7.65 -8.46
N LEU A 187 7.63 8.19 -9.68
CA LEU A 187 7.26 7.47 -10.88
C LEU A 187 8.47 6.71 -11.40
N ALA A 188 8.47 5.40 -11.19
CA ALA A 188 9.62 4.54 -11.43
C ALA A 188 9.78 4.14 -12.90
N ASN A 189 8.69 4.09 -13.67
CA ASN A 189 8.76 3.74 -15.09
C ASN A 189 9.33 4.92 -15.91
N PRO A 190 10.51 4.79 -16.54
CA PRO A 190 11.11 5.89 -17.30
C PRO A 190 10.31 6.27 -18.54
N LYS A 191 9.44 5.37 -19.03
CA LYS A 191 8.56 5.58 -20.19
C LYS A 191 7.28 6.34 -19.83
N THR A 192 6.99 6.59 -18.56
CA THR A 192 5.81 7.35 -18.15
C THR A 192 5.99 8.81 -18.55
N VAL A 193 5.05 9.32 -19.34
CA VAL A 193 4.91 10.76 -19.59
C VAL A 193 3.88 11.31 -18.63
N VAL A 194 4.23 12.40 -17.93
CA VAL A 194 3.36 13.02 -16.94
C VAL A 194 3.08 14.45 -17.34
N ASN A 195 1.82 14.75 -17.63
CA ASN A 195 1.35 16.09 -17.88
C ASN A 195 0.74 16.66 -16.59
N MET A 196 1.44 17.62 -16.00
CA MET A 196 1.00 18.35 -14.81
C MET A 196 0.67 19.82 -15.11
N LYS A 197 0.44 20.21 -16.38
CA LYS A 197 0.24 21.62 -16.77
C LYS A 197 -0.76 22.35 -15.87
N TYR A 198 -1.91 21.72 -15.61
CA TYR A 198 -3.01 22.27 -14.82
C TYR A 198 -3.00 21.85 -13.34
N ALA A 199 -2.04 21.02 -12.92
CA ALA A 199 -1.94 20.60 -11.52
C ALA A 199 -1.53 21.78 -10.62
N LYS A 200 -2.06 21.78 -9.40
CA LYS A 200 -1.70 22.75 -8.35
C LYS A 200 -0.22 22.61 -7.95
N LYS A 201 0.35 23.67 -7.36
CA LYS A 201 1.78 23.73 -7.01
C LYS A 201 2.16 22.65 -5.99
N ASP A 202 1.35 22.46 -4.96
CA ASP A 202 1.53 21.44 -3.92
C ASP A 202 1.49 20.01 -4.49
N VAL A 203 0.70 19.77 -5.54
CA VAL A 203 0.65 18.48 -6.25
C VAL A 203 1.93 18.27 -7.06
N LYS A 204 2.39 19.28 -7.79
CA LYS A 204 3.62 19.23 -8.59
C LYS A 204 4.86 18.93 -7.75
N GLU A 205 4.93 19.49 -6.54
CA GLU A 205 6.04 19.28 -5.62
C GLU A 205 6.06 17.86 -5.04
N LYS A 206 4.93 17.15 -5.04
CA LYS A 206 4.78 15.79 -4.50
C LYS A 206 4.96 14.67 -5.52
N ILE A 207 5.19 14.97 -6.79
CA ILE A 207 5.38 13.96 -7.84
C ILE A 207 6.71 14.22 -8.53
N ILE A 208 7.57 13.20 -8.55
CA ILE A 208 8.85 13.24 -9.25
C ILE A 208 9.05 11.97 -10.07
N ARG A 209 9.95 12.04 -11.06
CA ARG A 209 10.46 10.85 -11.74
C ARG A 209 11.61 10.23 -10.93
N CYS A 210 11.86 8.94 -11.12
CA CYS A 210 12.92 8.21 -10.41
C CYS A 210 14.29 8.89 -10.51
N ASP A 211 14.68 9.34 -11.71
CA ASP A 211 15.95 10.01 -12.01
C ASP A 211 16.12 11.35 -11.27
N GLN A 212 15.04 11.90 -10.72
CA GLN A 212 15.04 13.18 -9.98
C GLN A 212 15.12 12.98 -8.47
N LEU A 213 15.05 11.75 -7.96
CA LEU A 213 14.94 11.45 -6.54
C LEU A 213 16.10 12.01 -5.71
N ILE A 214 17.33 11.78 -6.15
CA ILE A 214 18.52 12.20 -5.40
C ILE A 214 18.62 13.72 -5.31
N GLU A 215 18.38 14.41 -6.43
CA GLU A 215 18.37 15.88 -6.46
C GLU A 215 17.23 16.45 -5.62
N TYR A 216 16.05 15.81 -5.66
CA TYR A 216 14.94 16.18 -4.79
C TYR A 216 15.30 16.09 -3.31
N ILE A 217 15.91 14.99 -2.86
CA ILE A 217 16.32 14.81 -1.45
C ILE A 217 17.36 15.87 -1.07
N LYS A 218 18.39 16.09 -1.90
CA LYS A 218 19.43 17.12 -1.66
C LYS A 218 18.83 18.52 -1.53
N ARG A 219 17.93 18.89 -2.45
CA ARG A 219 17.22 20.17 -2.39
C ARG A 219 16.43 20.31 -1.09
N GLN A 220 15.66 19.29 -0.72
CA GLN A 220 14.88 19.29 0.52
C GLN A 220 15.73 19.36 1.79
N LEU A 221 16.94 18.77 1.79
CA LEU A 221 17.90 18.89 2.88
C LEU A 221 18.45 20.31 3.01
N ASN A 222 18.78 20.95 1.88
CA ASN A 222 19.29 22.31 1.84
C ASN A 222 18.24 23.33 2.27
N GLU A 223 16.98 23.16 1.84
CA GLU A 223 15.86 24.05 2.17
C GLU A 223 15.33 23.84 3.60
N SER A 224 15.59 22.69 4.22
CA SER A 224 15.09 22.37 5.55
C SER A 224 15.75 23.21 6.65
N LYS A 225 14.91 23.81 7.49
CA LYS A 225 15.27 24.61 8.67
C LYS A 225 15.23 23.80 9.97
N THR A 226 14.87 22.51 9.89
CA THR A 226 14.79 21.62 11.04
C THR A 226 16.17 21.42 11.67
N PRO A 227 16.27 21.34 13.01
CA PRO A 227 17.51 20.98 13.68
C PRO A 227 18.10 19.67 13.17
N ILE A 228 19.43 19.59 13.13
CA ILE A 228 20.13 18.37 12.73
C ILE A 228 19.99 17.34 13.86
N SER A 229 19.45 16.18 13.52
CA SER A 229 19.42 14.98 14.36
C SER A 229 20.76 14.24 14.28
N SER A 230 21.15 13.64 15.40
CA SER A 230 22.30 12.76 15.48
C SER A 230 22.06 11.42 14.77
N GLU A 231 23.13 10.74 14.35
CA GLU A 231 23.02 9.38 13.80
C GLU A 231 22.34 8.41 14.77
N LYS A 232 22.59 8.57 16.07
CA LYS A 232 21.94 7.78 17.12
C LYS A 232 20.42 7.92 17.08
N GLU A 233 19.91 9.16 17.04
CA GLU A 233 18.47 9.43 16.94
C GLU A 233 17.88 8.91 15.63
N MET A 234 18.64 8.98 14.52
CA MET A 234 18.22 8.40 13.24
C MET A 234 18.03 6.88 13.34
N TYR A 235 18.98 6.16 13.95
CA TYR A 235 18.85 4.71 14.18
C TYR A 235 17.75 4.37 15.18
N GLU A 236 17.58 5.15 16.25
CA GLU A 236 16.46 4.95 17.19
C GLU A 236 15.10 5.11 16.50
N LEU A 237 14.98 6.04 15.55
CA LEU A 237 13.78 6.18 14.73
C LEU A 237 13.61 4.99 13.77
N ALA A 238 14.71 4.48 13.20
CA ALA A 238 14.68 3.31 12.34
C ALA A 238 14.23 2.05 13.12
N ASP A 239 14.81 1.83 14.30
CA ASP A 239 14.46 0.78 15.26
C ASP A 239 12.98 0.88 15.66
N PHE A 240 12.48 2.10 15.92
CA PHE A 240 11.08 2.34 16.23
C PHE A 240 10.15 1.81 15.14
N PHE A 241 10.43 2.14 13.87
CA PHE A 241 9.61 1.72 12.74
C PHE A 241 9.75 0.23 12.45
N LEU A 242 10.95 -0.33 12.57
CA LEU A 242 11.19 -1.77 12.44
C LEU A 242 10.43 -2.58 13.49
N ASN A 243 10.37 -2.13 14.73
CA ASN A 243 9.61 -2.81 15.79
C ASN A 243 8.09 -2.77 15.58
N LEU A 244 7.60 -1.84 14.76
CA LEU A 244 6.19 -1.76 14.34
C LEU A 244 5.91 -2.56 13.08
N HIS A 245 6.95 -3.02 12.40
CA HIS A 245 6.82 -3.82 11.21
C HIS A 245 6.16 -5.16 11.54
N SER A 246 5.18 -5.55 10.73
CA SER A 246 4.64 -6.91 10.75
C SER A 246 4.77 -7.49 9.35
N GLU A 247 5.23 -8.74 9.23
CA GLU A 247 5.30 -9.41 7.93
C GLU A 247 3.90 -9.43 7.29
N ASN A 248 3.81 -8.92 6.06
CA ASN A 248 2.55 -8.89 5.34
C ASN A 248 2.36 -10.23 4.64
N THR A 249 1.71 -11.17 5.31
CA THR A 249 1.43 -12.50 4.77
C THR A 249 0.25 -12.48 3.80
N MET A 250 0.40 -11.79 2.67
CA MET A 250 -0.46 -12.03 1.50
C MET A 250 -0.16 -13.43 0.96
N ASP A 251 -0.95 -14.38 1.41
CA ASP A 251 -0.78 -15.79 1.10
C ASP A 251 -1.45 -16.13 -0.25
N TYR A 252 -0.68 -16.08 -1.33
CA TYR A 252 -1.18 -16.39 -2.68
C TYR A 252 -1.64 -17.84 -2.80
N THR A 253 -1.16 -18.75 -1.95
CA THR A 253 -1.66 -20.13 -1.91
C THR A 253 -3.14 -20.17 -1.54
N LYS A 254 -3.57 -19.33 -0.58
CA LYS A 254 -4.98 -19.15 -0.19
C LYS A 254 -5.80 -18.46 -1.28
N LYS A 255 -5.22 -17.46 -1.97
CA LYS A 255 -5.89 -16.77 -3.09
C LYS A 255 -6.25 -17.72 -4.23
N TYR A 256 -5.36 -18.66 -4.54
CA TYR A 256 -5.54 -19.62 -5.64
C TYR A 256 -6.01 -21.01 -5.19
N LYS A 257 -6.26 -21.21 -3.88
CA LYS A 257 -6.68 -22.49 -3.26
C LYS A 257 -5.89 -23.69 -3.80
N ILE A 258 -4.58 -23.54 -4.00
CA ILE A 258 -3.75 -24.70 -4.36
C ILE A 258 -3.25 -25.27 -3.04
N GLU A 259 -4.02 -26.21 -2.48
CA GLU A 259 -3.51 -27.03 -1.37
C GLU A 259 -2.30 -27.82 -1.89
N GLU A 260 -1.16 -27.68 -1.21
CA GLU A 260 -0.08 -28.63 -1.34
C GLU A 260 -0.60 -29.98 -0.86
N THR A 261 -0.92 -30.88 -1.79
CA THR A 261 -0.42 -32.27 -1.82
C THR A 261 -1.14 -33.05 -2.90
N GLY A 262 -0.38 -33.94 -3.54
CA GLY A 262 -0.93 -34.91 -4.46
C GLY A 262 -1.95 -35.81 -3.76
N GLN A 263 -3.14 -35.89 -4.32
CA GLN A 263 -3.82 -37.12 -4.67
C GLN A 263 -5.11 -36.76 -5.40
N ASN A 264 -5.37 -37.50 -6.48
CA ASN A 264 -6.63 -37.51 -7.22
C ASN A 264 -7.83 -37.32 -6.29
N THR A 265 -8.70 -36.37 -6.61
CA THR A 265 -10.12 -36.70 -6.84
C THR A 265 -10.81 -35.57 -7.60
N CYS A 266 -11.37 -35.95 -8.74
CA CYS A 266 -12.28 -35.16 -9.54
C CYS A 266 -13.66 -35.10 -8.87
N ALA A 267 -14.23 -33.92 -8.68
CA ALA A 267 -15.64 -33.60 -8.98
C ALA A 267 -15.99 -32.15 -8.57
N ALA A 268 -16.73 -31.49 -9.46
CA ALA A 268 -17.23 -30.10 -9.45
C ALA A 268 -18.01 -29.69 -8.18
N THR A 269 -18.15 -28.42 -7.78
CA THR A 269 -18.55 -27.24 -8.59
C THR A 269 -18.08 -25.91 -7.97
N ASP A 270 -17.27 -25.12 -8.68
CA ASP A 270 -16.89 -23.75 -8.28
C ASP A 270 -17.73 -22.71 -9.06
N ALA A 271 -18.81 -22.22 -8.44
CA ALA A 271 -19.39 -20.93 -8.83
C ALA A 271 -18.63 -19.81 -8.09
N LYS A 272 -18.12 -18.82 -8.82
CA LYS A 272 -17.48 -17.64 -8.21
C LYS A 272 -18.44 -16.97 -7.22
N ILE A 273 -17.95 -16.63 -6.03
CA ILE A 273 -18.76 -16.02 -4.95
C ILE A 273 -19.48 -14.75 -5.44
N GLU A 274 -18.84 -13.97 -6.32
CA GLU A 274 -19.41 -12.76 -6.91
C GLU A 274 -20.65 -12.99 -7.80
N ASP A 275 -20.78 -14.20 -8.34
CA ASP A 275 -21.91 -14.58 -9.20
C ASP A 275 -23.11 -15.07 -8.40
N THR A 276 -22.93 -15.32 -7.10
CA THR A 276 -24.01 -15.79 -6.23
C THR A 276 -25.12 -14.73 -6.12
N PRO A 277 -26.40 -15.15 -6.13
CA PRO A 277 -27.54 -14.23 -5.92
C PRO A 277 -27.39 -13.40 -4.64
N LEU A 278 -26.96 -14.02 -3.54
CA LEU A 278 -26.73 -13.36 -2.26
C LEU A 278 -25.68 -12.23 -2.35
N TYR A 279 -24.56 -12.44 -3.05
CA TYR A 279 -23.56 -11.39 -3.23
C TYR A 279 -24.13 -10.19 -3.99
N LYS A 280 -24.90 -10.44 -5.06
CA LYS A 280 -25.54 -9.39 -5.86
C LYS A 280 -26.55 -8.60 -5.05
N GLN A 281 -27.37 -9.26 -4.24
CA GLN A 281 -28.36 -8.58 -3.38
C GLN A 281 -27.71 -7.72 -2.30
N LEU A 282 -26.70 -8.24 -1.59
CA LEU A 282 -25.99 -7.47 -0.57
C LEU A 282 -25.19 -6.30 -1.17
N LYS A 283 -24.62 -6.48 -2.37
CA LYS A 283 -23.96 -5.39 -3.12
C LYS A 283 -24.95 -4.30 -3.54
N GLN A 284 -26.14 -4.68 -3.98
CA GLN A 284 -27.21 -3.75 -4.36
C GLN A 284 -27.72 -2.98 -3.13
N TYR A 285 -28.03 -3.68 -2.03
CA TYR A 285 -28.40 -3.05 -0.75
C TYR A 285 -27.37 -2.02 -0.28
N ARG A 286 -26.08 -2.37 -0.37
CA ARG A 286 -24.98 -1.45 -0.02
C ARG A 286 -25.02 -0.18 -0.87
N TYR A 287 -25.25 -0.32 -2.17
CA TYR A 287 -25.34 0.81 -3.09
C TYR A 287 -26.52 1.72 -2.76
N ASP A 288 -27.71 1.14 -2.60
CA ASP A 288 -28.95 1.89 -2.33
C ASP A 288 -28.88 2.63 -0.99
N THR A 289 -28.39 1.96 0.06
CA THR A 289 -28.18 2.57 1.38
C THR A 289 -27.17 3.70 1.33
N SER A 290 -26.07 3.52 0.59
CA SER A 290 -25.05 4.57 0.44
C SER A 290 -25.59 5.82 -0.28
N LYS A 291 -26.49 5.63 -1.25
CA LYS A 291 -27.16 6.72 -1.96
C LYS A 291 -28.17 7.43 -1.07
N ALA A 292 -28.96 6.70 -0.30
CA ALA A 292 -29.93 7.27 0.62
C ALA A 292 -29.27 8.10 1.73
N GLU A 293 -28.12 7.66 2.23
CA GLU A 293 -27.39 8.35 3.31
C GLU A 293 -26.35 9.36 2.83
N GLY A 294 -26.14 9.51 1.51
CA GLY A 294 -25.15 10.43 0.97
C GLY A 294 -23.70 10.08 1.32
N VAL A 295 -23.42 8.81 1.66
CA VAL A 295 -22.09 8.32 2.04
C VAL A 295 -21.51 7.38 0.98
N LYS A 296 -20.19 7.16 0.99
CA LYS A 296 -19.57 6.17 0.08
C LYS A 296 -19.94 4.75 0.51
N ALA A 297 -20.15 3.84 -0.44
CA ALA A 297 -20.60 2.45 -0.20
C ALA A 297 -19.78 1.68 0.87
N TYR A 298 -18.45 1.90 0.93
CA TYR A 298 -17.61 1.23 1.92
C TYR A 298 -17.87 1.69 3.37
N TYR A 299 -18.50 2.85 3.59
CA TYR A 299 -18.92 3.28 4.94
C TYR A 299 -20.05 2.40 5.49
N ILE A 300 -20.89 1.83 4.62
CA ILE A 300 -21.88 0.84 5.01
C ILE A 300 -21.16 -0.47 5.37
N PHE A 301 -20.45 -1.09 4.42
CA PHE A 301 -19.47 -2.16 4.67
C PHE A 301 -18.50 -2.36 3.49
N SER A 302 -17.28 -2.82 3.77
CA SER A 302 -16.20 -3.04 2.78
C SER A 302 -16.46 -4.29 1.91
N ASN A 303 -15.66 -4.47 0.85
CA ASN A 303 -15.75 -5.69 0.02
C ASN A 303 -15.36 -6.95 0.81
N ALA A 304 -14.33 -6.85 1.66
CA ALA A 304 -13.95 -7.96 2.55
C ALA A 304 -15.09 -8.34 3.51
N GLN A 305 -15.86 -7.36 4.00
CA GLN A 305 -17.03 -7.60 4.84
C GLN A 305 -18.18 -8.23 4.05
N LEU A 306 -18.42 -7.80 2.81
CA LEU A 306 -19.41 -8.39 1.92
C LEU A 306 -19.10 -9.86 1.63
N GLU A 307 -17.85 -10.20 1.31
CA GLU A 307 -17.42 -11.59 1.07
C GLU A 307 -17.59 -12.44 2.33
N LYS A 308 -17.23 -11.91 3.50
CA LYS A 308 -17.46 -12.58 4.79
C LYS A 308 -18.94 -12.80 5.08
N LEU A 309 -19.83 -11.85 4.77
CA LEU A 309 -21.28 -12.04 4.93
C LEU A 309 -21.82 -13.19 4.08
N VAL A 310 -21.36 -13.30 2.83
CA VAL A 310 -21.78 -14.38 1.91
C VAL A 310 -21.22 -15.74 2.35
N THR A 311 -20.02 -15.74 2.95
CA THR A 311 -19.34 -16.97 3.40
C THR A 311 -19.88 -17.47 4.74
N VAL A 312 -20.03 -16.57 5.72
CA VAL A 312 -20.43 -16.90 7.10
C VAL A 312 -21.94 -17.04 7.24
N LYS A 313 -22.71 -16.27 6.45
CA LYS A 313 -24.19 -16.21 6.49
C LYS A 313 -24.75 -16.09 7.92
N PRO A 314 -24.39 -15.03 8.66
CA PRO A 314 -24.87 -14.84 10.04
C PRO A 314 -26.40 -14.83 10.09
N LYS A 315 -26.96 -15.48 11.10
CA LYS A 315 -28.40 -15.57 11.36
C LYS A 315 -28.87 -14.67 12.48
N THR A 316 -27.95 -14.17 13.30
CA THR A 316 -28.24 -13.32 14.46
C THR A 316 -27.37 -12.06 14.45
N LEU A 317 -27.80 -11.03 15.19
CA LEU A 317 -27.02 -9.80 15.35
C LEU A 317 -25.68 -10.08 16.07
N ASP A 318 -25.64 -11.04 16.99
CA ASP A 318 -24.42 -11.40 17.69
C ASP A 318 -23.43 -12.10 16.77
N GLU A 319 -23.90 -13.00 15.89
CA GLU A 319 -23.07 -13.59 14.83
C GLU A 319 -22.55 -12.52 13.85
N LEU A 320 -23.40 -11.54 13.48
CA LEU A 320 -22.98 -10.43 12.63
C LEU A 320 -21.84 -9.62 13.26
N LYS A 321 -21.86 -9.40 14.59
CA LYS A 321 -20.81 -8.67 15.32
C LYS A 321 -19.47 -9.40 15.35
N THR A 322 -19.45 -10.72 15.18
CA THR A 322 -18.19 -11.48 15.08
C THR A 322 -17.44 -11.18 13.77
N ILE A 323 -18.11 -10.62 12.77
CA ILE A 323 -17.49 -10.20 11.51
C ILE A 323 -16.74 -8.89 11.74
N SER A 324 -15.41 -8.95 11.63
CA SER A 324 -14.53 -7.78 11.79
C SER A 324 -15.04 -6.53 11.05
N GLY A 325 -15.23 -5.46 11.82
CA GLY A 325 -15.76 -4.16 11.40
C GLY A 325 -17.29 -4.03 11.34
N PHE A 326 -18.05 -4.99 11.85
CA PHE A 326 -19.46 -4.87 12.26
C PHE A 326 -19.57 -4.63 13.78
N GLY A 327 -19.10 -3.47 14.25
CA GLY A 327 -19.27 -3.06 15.65
C GLY A 327 -20.74 -2.74 16.01
N ASP A 328 -21.02 -2.49 17.29
CA ASP A 328 -22.40 -2.34 17.82
C ASP A 328 -23.26 -1.35 17.03
N VAL A 329 -22.72 -0.16 16.73
CA VAL A 329 -23.44 0.89 15.98
C VAL A 329 -23.83 0.41 14.58
N LYS A 330 -22.91 -0.27 13.89
CA LYS A 330 -23.11 -0.70 12.50
C LYS A 330 -24.04 -1.92 12.43
N SER A 331 -23.91 -2.83 13.38
CA SER A 331 -24.76 -4.02 13.52
C SER A 331 -26.18 -3.65 13.90
N GLN A 332 -26.39 -2.67 14.78
CA GLN A 332 -27.74 -2.17 15.09
C GLN A 332 -28.37 -1.45 13.89
N LYS A 333 -27.58 -0.61 13.20
CA LYS A 333 -28.10 0.23 12.12
C LYS A 333 -28.40 -0.53 10.83
N TYR A 334 -27.50 -1.40 10.37
CA TYR A 334 -27.65 -2.11 9.09
C TYR A 334 -27.92 -3.60 9.24
N GLY A 335 -27.70 -4.18 10.43
CA GLY A 335 -27.83 -5.61 10.66
C GLY A 335 -29.21 -6.19 10.37
N PRO A 336 -30.33 -5.57 10.81
CA PRO A 336 -31.66 -6.11 10.52
C PRO A 336 -31.93 -6.35 9.03
N ALA A 337 -31.60 -5.38 8.17
CA ALA A 337 -31.78 -5.49 6.73
C ALA A 337 -30.81 -6.49 6.08
N ILE A 338 -29.56 -6.56 6.55
CA ILE A 338 -28.57 -7.54 6.07
C ILE A 338 -29.03 -8.97 6.40
N LEU A 339 -29.49 -9.21 7.63
CA LEU A 339 -29.99 -10.51 8.06
C LEU A 339 -31.26 -10.92 7.28
N GLU A 340 -32.13 -9.96 6.95
CA GLU A 340 -33.30 -10.22 6.12
C GLU A 340 -32.91 -10.66 4.69
N ILE A 341 -31.93 -10.01 4.07
CA ILE A 341 -31.41 -10.40 2.75
C ILE A 341 -30.80 -11.80 2.79
N ILE A 342 -30.00 -12.10 3.82
CA ILE A 342 -29.40 -13.43 3.99
C ILE A 342 -30.51 -14.49 4.17
N ARG A 343 -31.53 -14.21 4.97
CA ARG A 343 -32.66 -15.13 5.20
C ARG A 343 -33.52 -15.37 3.95
N LYS A 344 -33.60 -14.42 3.01
CA LYS A 344 -34.34 -14.62 1.75
C LYS A 344 -33.61 -15.51 0.74
N GLU A 345 -32.30 -15.66 0.89
CA GLU A 345 -31.40 -16.40 -0.01
C GLU A 345 -30.86 -17.70 0.59
N THR A 346 -31.32 -18.05 1.81
CA THR A 346 -30.96 -19.27 2.54
C THR A 346 -32.23 -19.99 2.96
#